data_AF-A0A8T4NCX0-F1
#
_entry.id   AF-A0A8T4NCX0-F1
#
_cell.length_a   1.000
_cell.length_b   1.000
_cell.length_c   1.000
_cell.angle_alpha   90.00
_cell.angle_beta   90.00
_cell.angle_gamma   90.00
#
_symmetry.space_group_name_H-M   'P 1'
#
loop_
_entity.id
_entity.type
_entity.pdbx_description
1 polymer ?
#
loop_
_entity_poly.entity_id
_entity_poly.type
_entity_poly.pdbx_seq_one_letter_code
_entity_poly.pdbx_strand_id
1 'polypeptide(L)'
;MIKSTILTNRELEVIKKKLQNQKLNQQDSNYLSRFVRPKLKEIESINAKELLERISYNQKAPSIENKIKQMILQNLKSIDSIIIYGSAVHSNYKSYKDIDILIITKKKLWKKSSEKHKIISSLTENAKFLNLPLDIQIVDKVSFYQQYPHNPSLIYQLKDCRIIYGNIKIPKKIKLTRIDLRMKLDWSDIVDEHSEGNEIYHAIRNTILVRLLLKGVIDNTLLYKKLIEQIGINLLTNLKNNTASKLEKKIAMNYLNKLTELTRKEIISNGKK
;
A
#
# COMPACT_ATOMS: atom_id res chain seq x y z
N MET A 1 -6.72 31.57 -4.69
CA MET A 1 -8.10 31.36 -5.19
C MET A 1 -8.57 29.97 -4.78
N ILE A 2 -9.59 29.92 -3.91
CA ILE A 2 -10.06 28.69 -3.26
C ILE A 2 -10.81 27.84 -4.29
N LYS A 3 -10.28 26.66 -4.61
CA LYS A 3 -10.99 25.62 -5.39
C LYS A 3 -12.31 25.32 -4.68
N SER A 4 -13.44 25.67 -5.28
CA SER A 4 -14.75 25.19 -4.83
C SER A 4 -14.72 23.66 -4.87
N THR A 5 -14.67 23.02 -3.71
CA THR A 5 -14.78 21.56 -3.64
C THR A 5 -16.19 21.19 -4.06
N ILE A 6 -16.32 20.46 -5.17
CA ILE A 6 -17.60 19.92 -5.71
C ILE A 6 -18.36 19.10 -4.64
N LEU A 7 -17.62 18.62 -3.64
CA LEU A 7 -18.12 17.94 -2.46
C LEU A 7 -18.22 18.91 -1.26
N THR A 8 -19.35 18.83 -0.57
CA THR A 8 -19.62 19.51 0.70
C THR A 8 -18.81 18.90 1.85
N ASN A 9 -18.65 19.64 2.95
CA ASN A 9 -17.98 19.14 4.16
C ASN A 9 -18.62 17.84 4.66
N ARG A 10 -19.96 17.72 4.60
CA ARG A 10 -20.67 16.51 5.01
C ARG A 10 -20.35 15.31 4.12
N GLU A 11 -20.28 15.52 2.81
CA GLU A 11 -19.90 14.46 1.86
C GLU A 11 -18.45 14.00 2.09
N LEU A 12 -17.54 14.94 2.35
CA LEU A 12 -16.14 14.64 2.68
C LEU A 12 -16.01 13.85 4.00
N GLU A 13 -16.80 14.19 5.02
CA GLU A 13 -16.87 13.42 6.27
C GLU A 13 -17.31 11.97 6.02
N VAL A 14 -18.39 11.79 5.27
CA VAL A 14 -18.94 10.46 4.99
C VAL A 14 -17.97 9.63 4.15
N ILE A 15 -17.30 10.23 3.15
CA ILE A 15 -16.21 9.60 2.40
C ILE A 15 -15.12 9.15 3.37
N LYS A 16 -14.66 10.03 4.25
CA LYS A 16 -13.58 9.73 5.20
C LYS A 16 -13.95 8.58 6.13
N LYS A 17 -15.17 8.56 6.67
CA LYS A 17 -15.68 7.43 7.47
C LYS A 17 -15.60 6.12 6.68
N LYS A 18 -16.07 6.14 5.43
CA LYS A 18 -16.07 4.95 4.57
C LYS A 18 -14.65 4.46 4.26
N LEU A 19 -13.73 5.36 3.92
CA LEU A 19 -12.34 5.04 3.65
C LEU A 19 -11.62 4.47 4.89
N GLN A 20 -12.01 4.93 6.08
CA GLN A 20 -11.45 4.48 7.36
C GLN A 20 -12.14 3.23 7.92
N ASN A 21 -13.02 2.59 7.14
CA ASN A 21 -13.83 1.44 7.56
C ASN A 21 -14.66 1.68 8.84
N GLN A 22 -15.05 2.94 9.09
CA GLN A 22 -15.93 3.26 10.20
C GLN A 22 -17.37 2.85 9.86
N LYS A 23 -18.12 2.41 10.86
CA LYS A 23 -19.53 2.05 10.70
C LYS A 23 -20.30 3.28 10.21
N LEU A 24 -20.92 3.16 9.05
CA LEU A 24 -21.83 4.17 8.52
C LEU A 24 -23.22 3.95 9.12
N ASN A 25 -23.87 5.03 9.53
CA ASN A 25 -25.29 4.97 9.87
C ASN A 25 -26.15 5.02 8.60
N GLN A 26 -27.47 4.92 8.75
CA GLN A 26 -28.40 4.95 7.60
C GLN A 26 -28.28 6.25 6.81
N GLN A 27 -28.15 7.39 7.51
CA GLN A 27 -28.01 8.70 6.89
C GLN A 27 -26.72 8.80 6.06
N ASP A 28 -25.58 8.40 6.61
CA ASP A 28 -24.28 8.38 5.94
C ASP A 28 -24.32 7.47 4.70
N SER A 29 -24.99 6.32 4.79
CA SER A 29 -25.17 5.39 3.66
C SER A 29 -26.05 5.97 2.56
N ASN A 30 -27.11 6.69 2.92
CA ASN A 30 -27.95 7.44 1.99
C ASN A 30 -27.15 8.57 1.32
N TYR A 31 -26.32 9.29 2.08
CA TYR A 31 -25.45 10.34 1.56
C TYR A 31 -24.49 9.82 0.49
N LEU A 32 -23.80 8.69 0.76
CA LEU A 32 -22.92 8.06 -0.23
C LEU A 32 -23.65 7.70 -1.51
N SER A 33 -24.85 7.12 -1.36
CA SER A 33 -25.55 6.49 -2.48
C SER A 33 -26.26 7.52 -3.36
N ARG A 34 -26.87 8.54 -2.77
CA ARG A 34 -27.70 9.54 -3.49
C ARG A 34 -26.96 10.79 -3.90
N PHE A 35 -25.87 11.17 -3.21
CA PHE A 35 -25.17 12.44 -3.49
C PHE A 35 -23.71 12.23 -3.90
N VAL A 36 -22.93 11.49 -3.10
CA VAL A 36 -21.48 11.36 -3.36
C VAL A 36 -21.19 10.57 -4.62
N ARG A 37 -21.71 9.34 -4.74
CA ARG A 37 -21.42 8.47 -5.89
C ARG A 37 -21.91 9.06 -7.22
N PRO A 38 -23.12 9.65 -7.32
CA PRO A 38 -23.54 10.33 -8.55
C PRO A 38 -22.60 11.46 -8.96
N LYS A 39 -22.26 12.37 -8.03
CA LYS A 39 -21.30 13.47 -8.31
C LYS A 39 -19.95 12.95 -8.79
N LEU A 40 -19.41 11.90 -8.16
CA LEU A 40 -18.13 11.32 -8.58
C LEU A 40 -18.19 10.63 -9.94
N LYS A 41 -19.37 10.16 -10.39
CA LYS A 41 -19.53 9.60 -11.74
C LYS A 41 -19.51 10.69 -12.81
N GLU A 42 -20.04 11.87 -12.50
CA GLU A 42 -20.09 13.02 -13.41
C GLU A 42 -18.71 13.69 -13.57
N ILE A 43 -17.85 13.58 -12.56
CA ILE A 43 -16.49 14.13 -12.62
C ILE A 43 -15.59 13.15 -13.39
N GLU A 44 -15.19 13.53 -14.61
CA GLU A 44 -14.32 12.69 -15.46
C GLU A 44 -12.86 12.56 -14.99
N SER A 45 -12.46 13.30 -13.95
CA SER A 45 -11.09 13.27 -13.43
C SER A 45 -10.70 11.88 -12.92
N ILE A 46 -9.45 11.48 -13.16
CA ILE A 46 -8.88 10.19 -12.68
C ILE A 46 -9.09 10.02 -11.16
N ASN A 47 -8.87 11.08 -10.37
CA ASN A 47 -9.05 11.05 -8.92
C ASN A 47 -10.49 10.71 -8.49
N ALA A 48 -11.49 11.15 -9.26
CA ALA A 48 -12.89 10.87 -8.95
C ALA A 48 -13.25 9.41 -9.25
N LYS A 49 -12.75 8.85 -10.36
CA LYS A 49 -12.93 7.43 -10.70
C LYS A 49 -12.33 6.51 -9.64
N GLU A 50 -11.09 6.79 -9.22
CA GLU A 50 -10.42 6.00 -8.17
C GLU A 50 -11.12 6.10 -6.81
N LEU A 51 -11.53 7.31 -6.42
CA LEU A 51 -12.29 7.49 -5.19
C LEU A 51 -13.62 6.73 -5.24
N LEU A 52 -14.30 6.76 -6.39
CA LEU A 52 -15.54 6.03 -6.62
C LEU A 52 -15.35 4.52 -6.48
N GLU A 53 -14.27 3.95 -7.01
CA GLU A 53 -13.94 2.53 -6.84
C GLU A 53 -13.77 2.15 -5.37
N ARG A 54 -13.04 2.97 -4.61
CA ARG A 54 -12.77 2.72 -3.18
C ARG A 54 -14.02 2.77 -2.31
N ILE A 55 -14.98 3.65 -2.63
CA ILE A 55 -16.21 3.83 -1.86
C ILE A 55 -17.42 3.08 -2.44
N SER A 56 -17.24 2.39 -3.57
CA SER A 56 -18.33 1.64 -4.20
C SER A 56 -18.85 0.57 -3.24
N TYR A 57 -20.11 0.21 -3.39
CA TYR A 57 -20.63 -0.93 -2.66
C TYR A 57 -19.96 -2.21 -3.16
N ASN A 58 -19.42 -3.03 -2.26
CA ASN A 58 -18.97 -4.38 -2.56
C ASN A 58 -19.36 -5.30 -1.40
N GLN A 59 -20.33 -6.18 -1.64
CA GLN A 59 -20.82 -7.14 -0.66
C GLN A 59 -19.79 -8.23 -0.31
N LYS A 60 -18.85 -8.54 -1.24
CA LYS A 60 -17.80 -9.53 -1.00
C LYS A 60 -16.80 -9.05 0.05
N ALA A 61 -16.54 -7.74 0.10
CA ALA A 61 -15.54 -7.15 0.98
C ALA A 61 -15.78 -7.47 2.47
N PRO A 62 -16.96 -7.20 3.08
CA PRO A 62 -17.22 -7.59 4.47
C PRO A 62 -17.07 -9.09 4.73
N SER A 63 -17.46 -9.94 3.78
CA SER A 63 -17.34 -11.40 3.93
C SER A 63 -15.88 -11.83 3.99
N ILE A 64 -15.04 -11.32 3.08
CA ILE A 64 -13.60 -11.57 3.06
C ILE A 64 -12.94 -11.05 4.34
N GLU A 65 -13.23 -9.79 4.72
CA GLU A 65 -12.69 -9.16 5.93
C GLU A 65 -13.04 -9.96 7.20
N ASN A 66 -14.28 -10.46 7.30
CA ASN A 66 -14.72 -11.28 8.42
C ASN A 66 -14.05 -12.66 8.46
N LYS A 67 -13.89 -13.34 7.31
CA LYS A 67 -13.17 -14.62 7.22
C LYS A 67 -11.72 -14.47 7.68
N ILE A 68 -11.03 -13.44 7.20
CA ILE A 68 -9.65 -13.12 7.61
C ILE A 68 -9.59 -12.87 9.12
N LYS A 69 -10.48 -12.01 9.64
CA LYS A 69 -10.54 -11.69 11.06
C LYS A 69 -10.76 -12.95 11.91
N GLN A 70 -11.72 -13.79 11.57
CA GLN A 70 -12.03 -15.02 12.32
C GLN A 70 -10.85 -15.99 12.30
N MET A 71 -10.29 -16.26 11.12
CA MET A 71 -9.13 -17.14 10.95
C MET A 71 -7.97 -16.69 11.84
N ILE A 72 -7.63 -15.41 11.80
CA ILE A 72 -6.50 -14.88 12.58
C ILE A 72 -6.80 -14.95 14.09
N LEU A 73 -8.00 -14.57 14.53
CA LEU A 73 -8.36 -14.57 15.97
C LEU A 73 -8.47 -15.98 16.56
N GLN A 74 -8.80 -16.99 15.77
CA GLN A 74 -8.83 -18.39 16.21
C GLN A 74 -7.42 -18.97 16.39
N ASN A 75 -6.46 -18.52 15.58
CA ASN A 75 -5.10 -19.07 15.56
C ASN A 75 -4.12 -18.29 16.44
N LEU A 76 -4.35 -16.98 16.65
CA LEU A 76 -3.46 -16.12 17.43
C LEU A 76 -4.18 -15.47 18.60
N LYS A 77 -3.55 -15.55 19.77
CA LYS A 77 -3.96 -14.82 20.98
C LYS A 77 -3.26 -13.46 21.06
N SER A 78 -3.81 -12.55 21.85
CA SER A 78 -3.20 -11.25 22.18
C SER A 78 -2.97 -10.33 20.97
N ILE A 79 -3.91 -10.29 20.04
CA ILE A 79 -3.89 -9.38 18.90
C ILE A 79 -4.32 -7.97 19.34
N ASP A 80 -3.59 -6.95 18.89
CA ASP A 80 -3.94 -5.54 19.08
C ASP A 80 -4.77 -5.03 17.90
N SER A 81 -4.35 -5.32 16.66
CA SER A 81 -5.06 -4.91 15.45
C SER A 81 -4.74 -5.81 14.25
N ILE A 82 -5.67 -5.86 13.29
CA ILE A 82 -5.48 -6.48 11.97
C ILE A 82 -5.75 -5.42 10.91
N ILE A 83 -4.78 -5.22 10.04
CA ILE A 83 -4.81 -4.18 9.01
C ILE A 83 -4.66 -4.85 7.65
N ILE A 84 -5.56 -4.53 6.72
CA ILE A 84 -5.44 -4.89 5.31
C ILE A 84 -4.95 -3.67 4.55
N TYR A 85 -4.06 -3.84 3.58
CA TYR A 85 -3.59 -2.76 2.72
C TYR A 85 -3.38 -3.27 1.28
N GLY A 86 -2.78 -2.43 0.45
CA GLY A 86 -2.42 -2.81 -0.92
C GLY A 86 -3.62 -2.84 -1.88
N SER A 87 -3.49 -3.68 -2.91
CA SER A 87 -4.38 -3.65 -4.09
C SER A 87 -5.83 -3.99 -3.73
N ALA A 88 -6.05 -4.92 -2.80
CA ALA A 88 -7.38 -5.31 -2.33
C ALA A 88 -8.16 -4.15 -1.72
N VAL A 89 -7.50 -3.26 -0.96
CA VAL A 89 -8.15 -2.07 -0.40
C VAL A 89 -8.42 -1.02 -1.48
N HIS A 90 -7.45 -0.81 -2.37
CA HIS A 90 -7.54 0.19 -3.43
C HIS A 90 -8.65 -0.13 -4.44
N SER A 91 -8.71 -1.37 -4.93
CA SER A 91 -9.75 -1.85 -5.85
C SER A 91 -11.06 -2.21 -5.13
N ASN A 92 -11.11 -2.03 -3.80
CA ASN A 92 -12.23 -2.43 -2.97
C ASN A 92 -12.65 -3.88 -3.25
N TYR A 93 -11.67 -4.80 -3.32
CA TYR A 93 -11.82 -6.24 -3.58
C TYR A 93 -12.47 -6.61 -4.92
N LYS A 94 -12.40 -5.72 -5.93
CA LYS A 94 -12.86 -6.05 -7.30
C LYS A 94 -11.79 -6.77 -8.11
N SER A 95 -10.52 -6.40 -7.92
CA SER A 95 -9.38 -6.99 -8.62
C SER A 95 -8.15 -6.96 -7.72
N TYR A 96 -7.65 -8.13 -7.35
CA TYR A 96 -6.44 -8.32 -6.54
C TYR A 96 -5.88 -9.72 -6.79
N LYS A 97 -4.56 -9.88 -6.67
CA LYS A 97 -3.87 -11.18 -6.77
C LYS A 97 -3.82 -11.84 -5.39
N ASP A 98 -3.45 -11.05 -4.40
CA ASP A 98 -3.27 -11.38 -2.99
C ASP A 98 -3.86 -10.26 -2.12
N ILE A 99 -4.00 -10.55 -0.84
CA ILE A 99 -4.47 -9.63 0.19
C ILE A 99 -3.33 -9.43 1.18
N ASP A 100 -2.71 -8.26 1.14
CA ASP A 100 -1.68 -7.86 2.09
C ASP A 100 -2.28 -7.62 3.48
N ILE A 101 -1.76 -8.30 4.50
CA ILE A 101 -2.23 -8.20 5.88
C ILE A 101 -1.06 -7.92 6.82
N LEU A 102 -1.24 -6.90 7.67
CA LEU A 102 -0.39 -6.65 8.83
C LEU A 102 -1.15 -6.99 10.11
N ILE A 103 -0.65 -7.99 10.83
CA ILE A 103 -1.12 -8.39 12.16
C ILE A 103 -0.24 -7.71 13.20
N ILE A 104 -0.84 -6.92 14.08
CA ILE A 104 -0.15 -6.26 15.19
C ILE A 104 -0.54 -6.95 16.48
N THR A 105 0.44 -7.51 17.17
CA THR A 105 0.24 -8.20 18.45
C THR A 105 0.52 -7.27 19.62
N LYS A 106 -0.19 -7.44 20.75
CA LYS A 106 0.01 -6.63 21.96
C LYS A 106 1.42 -6.80 22.53
N LYS A 107 1.96 -8.01 22.44
CA LYS A 107 3.31 -8.41 22.86
C LYS A 107 3.93 -9.32 21.81
N LYS A 108 5.26 -9.42 21.80
CA LYS A 108 6.00 -10.30 20.90
C LYS A 108 5.62 -11.76 21.16
N LEU A 109 5.18 -12.48 20.13
CA LEU A 109 4.79 -13.90 20.23
C LEU A 109 5.93 -14.87 19.91
N TRP A 110 7.09 -14.35 19.50
CA TRP A 110 8.25 -15.12 19.08
C TRP A 110 9.52 -14.61 19.76
N LYS A 111 10.45 -15.51 20.09
CA LYS A 111 11.80 -15.17 20.54
C LYS A 111 12.75 -15.06 19.35
N LYS A 112 12.67 -16.01 18.42
CA LYS A 112 13.55 -16.13 17.24
C LYS A 112 12.81 -15.83 15.94
N SER A 113 13.54 -15.46 14.87
CA SER A 113 12.93 -15.22 13.55
C SER A 113 12.28 -16.48 12.98
N SER A 114 12.87 -17.65 13.22
CA SER A 114 12.32 -18.94 12.76
C SER A 114 10.93 -19.23 13.35
N GLU A 115 10.69 -18.90 14.62
CA GLU A 115 9.36 -19.02 15.25
C GLU A 115 8.34 -18.10 14.59
N LYS A 116 8.74 -16.85 14.29
CA LYS A 116 7.90 -15.91 13.54
C LYS A 116 7.52 -16.48 12.16
N HIS A 117 8.48 -17.05 11.43
CA HIS A 117 8.21 -17.67 10.14
C HIS A 117 7.26 -18.86 10.25
N LYS A 118 7.43 -19.74 11.25
CA LYS A 118 6.50 -20.85 11.50
C LYS A 118 5.06 -20.38 11.73
N ILE A 119 4.88 -19.31 12.52
CA ILE A 119 3.56 -18.72 12.75
C ILE A 119 2.95 -18.22 11.43
N ILE A 120 3.74 -17.50 10.62
CA ILE A 120 3.28 -16.97 9.33
C ILE A 120 2.91 -18.13 8.39
N SER A 121 3.78 -19.13 8.24
CA SER A 121 3.53 -20.31 7.39
C SER A 121 2.25 -21.04 7.77
N SER A 122 2.02 -21.28 9.06
CA SER A 122 0.79 -21.92 9.54
C SER A 122 -0.46 -21.10 9.21
N LEU A 123 -0.41 -19.78 9.36
CA LEU A 123 -1.54 -18.91 8.96
C LEU A 123 -1.76 -18.91 7.45
N THR A 124 -0.69 -18.91 6.65
CA THR A 124 -0.77 -18.98 5.18
C THR A 124 -1.37 -20.31 4.72
N GLU A 125 -1.04 -21.42 5.37
CA GLU A 125 -1.67 -22.73 5.11
C GLU A 125 -3.16 -22.72 5.44
N ASN A 126 -3.54 -22.21 6.62
CA ASN A 126 -4.95 -22.04 7.00
C ASN A 126 -5.72 -21.15 6.01
N ALA A 127 -5.08 -20.10 5.50
CA ALA A 127 -5.66 -19.22 4.50
C ALA A 127 -5.92 -19.93 3.17
N LYS A 128 -5.02 -20.82 2.73
CA LYS A 128 -5.21 -21.66 1.54
C LYS A 128 -6.43 -22.57 1.67
N PHE A 129 -6.65 -23.19 2.84
CA PHE A 129 -7.86 -23.98 3.09
C PHE A 129 -9.16 -23.17 2.98
N LEU A 130 -9.10 -21.87 3.29
CA LEU A 130 -10.23 -20.94 3.17
C LEU A 130 -10.33 -20.28 1.78
N ASN A 131 -9.48 -20.67 0.83
CA ASN A 131 -9.33 -20.07 -0.50
C ASN A 131 -9.08 -18.55 -0.44
N LEU A 132 -8.21 -18.13 0.48
CA LEU A 132 -7.78 -16.75 0.65
C LEU A 132 -6.29 -16.62 0.29
N PRO A 133 -5.93 -15.89 -0.78
CA PRO A 133 -4.54 -15.64 -1.13
C PRO A 133 -4.00 -14.51 -0.24
N LEU A 134 -3.46 -14.85 0.92
CA LEU A 134 -2.99 -13.87 1.91
C LEU A 134 -1.46 -13.74 1.89
N ASP A 135 -0.98 -12.50 1.86
CA ASP A 135 0.41 -12.18 2.21
C ASP A 135 0.45 -11.59 3.63
N ILE A 136 1.07 -12.30 4.57
CA ILE A 136 0.92 -12.07 6.01
C ILE A 136 2.21 -11.55 6.61
N GLN A 137 2.15 -10.34 7.15
CA GLN A 137 3.17 -9.77 8.02
C GLN A 137 2.69 -9.73 9.48
N ILE A 138 3.57 -10.08 10.41
CA ILE A 138 3.30 -9.98 11.86
C ILE A 138 4.37 -9.13 12.54
N VAL A 139 3.94 -8.23 13.42
CA VAL A 139 4.81 -7.36 14.22
C VAL A 139 4.19 -7.14 15.60
N ASP A 140 5.00 -7.00 16.64
CA ASP A 140 4.49 -6.55 17.93
C ASP A 140 4.33 -5.03 17.96
N LYS A 141 3.44 -4.55 18.82
CA LYS A 141 3.08 -3.13 18.91
C LYS A 141 4.28 -2.21 19.14
N VAL A 142 5.25 -2.61 19.97
CA VAL A 142 6.44 -1.79 20.26
C VAL A 142 7.30 -1.68 19.01
N SER A 143 7.62 -2.82 18.39
CA SER A 143 8.38 -2.86 17.14
C SER A 143 7.68 -2.08 16.02
N PHE A 144 6.35 -2.13 15.92
CA PHE A 144 5.60 -1.36 14.92
C PHE A 144 5.85 0.14 15.06
N TYR A 145 5.69 0.70 16.27
CA TYR A 145 5.90 2.13 16.50
C TYR A 145 7.35 2.57 16.34
N GLN A 146 8.32 1.67 16.57
CA GLN A 146 9.73 1.92 16.32
C GLN A 146 10.06 1.88 14.82
N GLN A 147 9.53 0.91 14.08
CA GLN A 147 9.88 0.70 12.66
C GLN A 147 9.10 1.61 11.72
N TYR A 148 7.84 1.90 12.00
CA TYR A 148 6.96 2.65 11.10
C TYR A 148 7.54 4.01 10.67
N PRO A 149 8.05 4.87 11.57
CA PRO A 149 8.56 6.19 11.18
C PRO A 149 9.78 6.14 10.25
N HIS A 150 10.50 5.01 10.24
CA HIS A 150 11.76 4.78 9.53
C HIS A 150 11.62 3.84 8.33
N ASN A 151 10.40 3.40 8.00
CA ASN A 151 10.17 2.45 6.91
C ASN A 151 9.37 3.10 5.76
N PRO A 152 10.06 3.63 4.72
CA PRO A 152 9.44 4.20 3.52
C PRO A 152 8.33 3.36 2.92
N SER A 153 8.53 2.05 2.83
CA SER A 153 7.57 1.13 2.22
C SER A 153 6.32 0.96 3.08
N LEU A 154 6.49 0.76 4.39
CA LEU A 154 5.38 0.57 5.31
C LEU A 154 4.52 1.84 5.42
N ILE A 155 5.15 3.02 5.40
CA ILE A 155 4.46 4.31 5.35
C ILE A 155 3.55 4.41 4.13
N TYR A 156 4.09 4.08 2.95
CA TYR A 156 3.34 4.10 1.70
C TYR A 156 2.24 3.04 1.67
N GLN A 157 2.53 1.81 2.08
CA GLN A 157 1.57 0.70 2.15
C GLN A 157 0.39 1.05 3.07
N LEU A 158 0.66 1.59 4.26
CA LEU A 158 -0.38 1.90 5.24
C LEU A 158 -1.09 3.23 5.00
N LYS A 159 -0.70 4.00 3.98
CA LYS A 159 -1.41 5.24 3.60
C LYS A 159 -2.87 4.98 3.27
N ASP A 160 -3.14 3.87 2.58
CA ASP A 160 -4.46 3.45 2.12
C ASP A 160 -4.81 2.07 2.69
N CYS A 161 -4.87 1.99 4.02
CA CYS A 161 -5.21 0.75 4.73
C CYS A 161 -6.65 0.72 5.24
N ARG A 162 -7.12 -0.50 5.57
CA ARG A 162 -8.35 -0.76 6.31
C ARG A 162 -8.03 -1.53 7.57
N ILE A 163 -8.46 -1.01 8.71
CA ILE A 163 -8.39 -1.73 9.98
C ILE A 163 -9.67 -2.58 10.08
N ILE A 164 -9.52 -3.90 10.14
CA ILE A 164 -10.65 -4.85 10.22
C ILE A 164 -10.87 -5.38 11.64
N TYR A 165 -9.88 -5.19 12.51
CA TYR A 165 -9.94 -5.53 13.92
C TYR A 165 -9.05 -4.60 14.73
N GLY A 166 -9.49 -4.22 15.93
CA GLY A 166 -8.76 -3.36 16.84
C GLY A 166 -8.86 -1.87 16.50
N ASN A 167 -8.11 -1.05 17.23
CA ASN A 167 -8.06 0.41 17.05
C ASN A 167 -6.63 0.91 17.26
N ILE A 168 -5.76 0.66 16.28
CA ILE A 168 -4.40 1.20 16.29
C ILE A 168 -4.35 2.60 15.68
N LYS A 169 -3.64 3.50 16.36
CA LYS A 169 -3.36 4.85 15.85
C LYS A 169 -2.08 4.80 15.02
N ILE A 170 -2.22 4.73 13.69
CA ILE A 170 -1.07 4.83 12.78
C ILE A 170 -0.43 6.23 12.96
N PRO A 171 0.88 6.32 13.24
CA PRO A 171 1.54 7.61 13.44
C PRO A 171 1.38 8.52 12.22
N LYS A 172 0.89 9.75 12.45
CA LYS A 172 0.77 10.75 11.37
C LYS A 172 2.09 11.45 11.06
N LYS A 173 2.96 11.58 12.06
CA LYS A 173 4.25 12.25 11.92
C LYS A 173 5.28 11.23 11.45
N ILE A 174 5.81 11.48 10.27
CA ILE A 174 6.84 10.66 9.63
C ILE A 174 8.17 11.38 9.83
N LYS A 175 9.18 10.64 10.31
CA LYS A 175 10.53 11.15 10.57
C LYS A 175 11.53 10.35 9.75
N LEU A 176 11.32 10.34 8.43
CA LEU A 176 12.25 9.69 7.52
C LEU A 176 13.56 10.48 7.48
N THR A 177 14.63 9.84 7.90
CA THR A 177 15.97 10.37 7.78
C THR A 177 16.49 10.13 6.37
N ARG A 178 17.56 10.85 5.99
CA ARG A 178 18.25 10.58 4.71
C ARG A 178 18.84 9.18 4.66
N ILE A 179 19.25 8.64 5.81
CA ILE A 179 19.76 7.28 5.93
C ILE A 179 18.65 6.29 5.56
N ASP A 180 17.42 6.48 6.07
CA ASP A 180 16.27 5.63 5.74
C ASP A 180 15.99 5.63 4.22
N LEU A 181 16.07 6.81 3.58
CA LEU A 181 15.89 6.94 2.13
C LEU A 181 17.02 6.31 1.33
N ARG A 182 18.27 6.44 1.78
CA ARG A 182 19.44 5.85 1.14
C ARG A 182 19.40 4.33 1.22
N MET A 183 19.17 3.78 2.41
CA MET A 183 19.02 2.34 2.62
C MET A 183 17.91 1.76 1.73
N LYS A 184 16.79 2.49 1.56
CA LYS A 184 15.72 2.08 0.67
C LYS A 184 16.12 2.14 -0.81
N LEU A 185 16.91 3.14 -1.20
CA LEU A 185 17.42 3.28 -2.56
C LEU A 185 18.43 2.17 -2.89
N ASP A 186 19.26 1.75 -1.93
CA ASP A 186 20.24 0.67 -2.12
C ASP A 186 19.56 -0.68 -2.46
N TRP A 187 18.30 -0.90 -2.03
CA TRP A 187 17.47 -2.03 -2.49
C TRP A 187 16.98 -1.93 -3.93
N SER A 188 17.37 -0.88 -4.66
CA SER A 188 17.07 -0.68 -6.08
C SER A 188 18.31 -0.90 -6.95
N ASP A 189 19.46 -1.22 -6.36
CA ASP A 189 20.66 -1.58 -7.10
C ASP A 189 20.54 -3.01 -7.60
N ILE A 190 20.41 -3.14 -8.92
CA ILE A 190 20.43 -4.43 -9.61
C ILE A 190 21.81 -4.58 -10.25
N VAL A 191 22.52 -5.63 -9.85
CA VAL A 191 23.91 -5.88 -10.29
C VAL A 191 23.96 -6.88 -11.46
N ASP A 192 22.90 -7.66 -11.69
CA ASP A 192 22.87 -8.75 -12.67
C ASP A 192 22.07 -8.37 -13.93
N GLU A 193 22.68 -8.58 -15.10
CA GLU A 193 22.01 -8.44 -16.40
C GLU A 193 20.91 -9.51 -16.63
N HIS A 194 20.92 -10.61 -15.87
CA HIS A 194 19.93 -11.68 -15.93
C HIS A 194 18.72 -11.47 -15.02
N SER A 195 18.64 -10.33 -14.32
CA SER A 195 17.54 -10.05 -13.41
C SER A 195 16.16 -10.27 -14.03
N GLU A 196 15.25 -10.74 -13.19
CA GLU A 196 13.87 -10.95 -13.59
C GLU A 196 13.18 -9.62 -13.87
N GLY A 197 12.16 -9.63 -14.76
CA GLY A 197 11.41 -8.40 -15.05
C GLY A 197 10.79 -7.79 -13.80
N ASN A 198 10.33 -8.65 -12.89
CA ASN A 198 9.68 -8.24 -11.66
C ASN A 198 10.68 -7.56 -10.69
N GLU A 199 11.92 -8.02 -10.64
CA GLU A 199 12.99 -7.37 -9.85
C GLU A 199 13.25 -5.95 -10.35
N ILE A 200 13.38 -5.79 -11.67
CA ILE A 200 13.56 -4.49 -12.33
C ILE A 200 12.38 -3.56 -12.04
N TYR A 201 11.14 -4.07 -12.13
CA TYR A 201 9.95 -3.32 -11.77
C TYR A 201 10.01 -2.85 -10.30
N HIS A 202 10.35 -3.72 -9.36
CA HIS A 202 10.44 -3.39 -7.94
C HIS A 202 11.51 -2.35 -7.65
N ALA A 203 12.68 -2.44 -8.29
CA ALA A 203 13.76 -1.47 -8.17
C ALA A 203 13.37 -0.09 -8.70
N ILE A 204 12.71 -0.01 -9.87
CA ILE A 204 12.24 1.26 -10.41
C ILE A 204 11.17 1.87 -9.49
N ARG A 205 10.21 1.05 -9.03
CA ARG A 205 9.18 1.48 -8.08
C ARG A 205 9.79 2.03 -6.79
N ASN A 206 10.81 1.35 -6.23
CA ASN A 206 11.50 1.80 -5.02
C ASN A 206 12.20 3.14 -5.25
N THR A 207 12.88 3.30 -6.40
CA THR A 207 13.57 4.55 -6.74
C THR A 207 12.58 5.72 -6.87
N ILE A 208 11.47 5.55 -7.59
CA ILE A 208 10.44 6.58 -7.72
C ILE A 208 9.82 6.91 -6.35
N LEU A 209 9.56 5.90 -5.53
CA LEU A 209 9.05 6.09 -4.16
C LEU A 209 9.99 6.98 -3.33
N VAL A 210 11.30 6.72 -3.38
CA VAL A 210 12.30 7.56 -2.68
C VAL A 210 12.25 9.00 -3.18
N ARG A 211 12.14 9.22 -4.50
CA ARG A 211 12.01 10.56 -5.09
C ARG A 211 10.75 11.30 -4.63
N LEU A 212 9.63 10.59 -4.47
CA LEU A 212 8.41 11.20 -3.95
C LEU A 212 8.54 11.58 -2.47
N LEU A 213 9.18 10.72 -1.68
CA LEU A 213 9.45 10.99 -0.26
C LEU A 213 10.40 12.17 -0.05
N LEU A 214 11.41 12.34 -0.91
CA LEU A 214 12.27 13.54 -0.90
C LEU A 214 11.47 14.84 -1.09
N LYS A 215 10.34 14.76 -1.80
CA LYS A 215 9.42 15.88 -2.01
C LYS A 215 8.33 15.98 -0.95
N GLY A 216 8.38 15.14 0.08
CA GLY A 216 7.36 15.07 1.13
C GLY A 216 6.01 14.51 0.66
N VAL A 217 5.98 13.83 -0.49
CA VAL A 217 4.74 13.30 -1.07
C VAL A 217 4.56 11.85 -0.66
N ILE A 218 3.36 11.52 -0.15
CA ILE A 218 2.97 10.14 0.23
C ILE A 218 1.60 9.87 -0.37
N ASP A 219 1.64 9.33 -1.58
CA ASP A 219 0.47 9.11 -2.42
C ASP A 219 0.72 7.89 -3.33
N ASN A 220 -0.01 6.80 -3.08
CA ASN A 220 0.10 5.57 -3.87
C ASN A 220 -0.38 5.76 -5.31
N THR A 221 -1.41 6.60 -5.52
CA THR A 221 -1.91 6.93 -6.85
C THR A 221 -0.85 7.68 -7.64
N LEU A 222 -0.22 8.69 -7.04
CA LEU A 222 0.84 9.43 -7.70
C LEU A 222 2.05 8.55 -8.03
N LEU A 223 2.42 7.63 -7.14
CA LEU A 223 3.48 6.65 -7.40
C LEU A 223 3.18 5.79 -8.62
N TYR A 224 1.95 5.25 -8.71
CA TYR A 224 1.53 4.45 -9.86
C TYR A 224 1.48 5.28 -11.15
N LYS A 225 0.95 6.51 -11.09
CA LYS A 225 0.94 7.43 -12.24
C LYS A 225 2.35 7.74 -12.74
N LYS A 226 3.30 7.99 -11.83
CA LYS A 226 4.71 8.24 -12.19
C LYS A 226 5.37 7.04 -12.84
N LEU A 227 5.04 5.82 -12.40
CA LEU A 227 5.51 4.59 -13.05
C LEU A 227 5.01 4.50 -14.49
N ILE A 228 3.72 4.74 -14.73
CA ILE A 228 3.14 4.74 -16.09
C ILE A 228 3.74 5.85 -16.95
N GLU A 229 3.83 7.07 -16.45
CA GLU A 229 4.36 8.23 -17.19
C GLU A 229 5.81 8.02 -17.64
N GLN A 230 6.63 7.35 -16.83
CA GLN A 230 8.07 7.23 -17.06
C GLN A 230 8.47 6.00 -17.87
N ILE A 231 7.75 4.89 -17.70
CA ILE A 231 8.12 3.59 -18.30
C ILE A 231 7.15 3.18 -19.40
N GLY A 232 5.90 3.64 -19.33
CA GLY A 232 4.81 3.18 -20.20
C GLY A 232 4.09 1.95 -19.63
N ILE A 233 2.77 1.88 -19.83
CA ILE A 233 1.91 0.85 -19.23
C ILE A 233 2.24 -0.57 -19.71
N ASN A 234 2.62 -0.74 -20.98
CA ASN A 234 2.92 -2.04 -21.57
C ASN A 234 4.21 -2.62 -20.99
N LEU A 235 5.29 -1.85 -21.00
CA LEU A 235 6.56 -2.25 -20.40
C LEU A 235 6.42 -2.50 -18.90
N LEU A 236 5.68 -1.65 -18.18
CA LEU A 236 5.40 -1.86 -16.75
C LEU A 236 4.71 -3.20 -16.49
N THR A 237 3.71 -3.53 -17.30
CA THR A 237 2.94 -4.78 -17.18
C THR A 237 3.81 -5.98 -17.52
N ASN A 238 4.62 -5.89 -18.58
CA ASN A 238 5.53 -6.96 -19.01
C ASN A 238 6.61 -7.24 -17.97
N LEU A 239 7.18 -6.20 -17.36
CA LEU A 239 8.14 -6.34 -16.26
C LEU A 239 7.49 -7.01 -15.05
N LYS A 240 6.34 -6.49 -14.59
CA LYS A 240 5.62 -7.02 -13.43
C LYS A 240 5.25 -8.51 -13.56
N ASN A 241 4.93 -8.95 -14.77
CA ASN A 241 4.50 -10.33 -15.04
C ASN A 241 5.64 -11.24 -15.51
N ASN A 242 6.89 -10.79 -15.49
CA ASN A 242 8.05 -11.53 -16.01
C ASN A 242 7.93 -11.94 -17.50
N THR A 243 7.16 -11.20 -18.29
CA THR A 243 6.99 -11.43 -19.74
C THR A 243 7.82 -10.46 -20.60
N ALA A 244 8.60 -9.57 -19.99
CA ALA A 244 9.45 -8.61 -20.69
C ALA A 244 10.58 -9.29 -21.48
N SER A 245 10.73 -8.88 -22.73
CA SER A 245 11.83 -9.28 -23.61
C SER A 245 13.19 -8.79 -23.11
N LYS A 246 14.28 -9.37 -23.63
CA LYS A 246 15.66 -8.93 -23.30
C LYS A 246 15.88 -7.44 -23.60
N LEU A 247 15.32 -6.94 -24.70
CA LEU A 247 15.43 -5.54 -25.09
C LEU A 247 14.68 -4.62 -24.11
N GLU A 248 13.44 -4.99 -23.75
CA GLU A 248 12.63 -4.26 -22.76
C GLU A 248 13.32 -4.20 -21.39
N LYS A 249 13.88 -5.32 -20.93
CA LYS A 249 14.68 -5.37 -19.70
C LYS A 249 15.89 -4.43 -19.77
N LYS A 250 16.63 -4.44 -20.88
CA LYS A 250 17.79 -3.56 -21.09
C LYS A 250 17.39 -2.07 -21.05
N ILE A 251 16.30 -1.70 -21.70
CA ILE A 251 15.77 -0.32 -21.67
C ILE A 251 15.38 0.08 -20.24
N ALA A 252 14.66 -0.79 -19.54
CA ALA A 252 14.24 -0.55 -18.16
C ALA A 252 15.43 -0.43 -17.19
N MET A 253 16.47 -1.25 -17.37
CA MET A 253 17.72 -1.18 -16.59
C MET A 253 18.50 0.12 -16.84
N ASN A 254 18.63 0.54 -18.10
CA ASN A 254 19.28 1.82 -18.42
C ASN A 254 18.53 3.00 -17.78
N TYR A 255 17.20 2.95 -17.80
CA TYR A 255 16.35 3.93 -17.12
C TYR A 255 16.55 3.92 -15.61
N LEU A 256 16.52 2.73 -14.99
CA LEU A 256 16.75 2.53 -13.55
C LEU A 256 18.10 3.12 -13.13
N ASN A 257 19.18 2.77 -13.81
CA ASN A 257 20.54 3.22 -13.47
C ASN A 257 20.63 4.76 -13.47
N LYS A 258 20.11 5.40 -14.52
CA LYS A 258 20.05 6.87 -14.62
C LYS A 258 19.20 7.47 -13.50
N LEU A 259 18.04 6.89 -13.21
CA LEU A 259 17.13 7.38 -12.17
C LEU A 259 17.73 7.23 -10.77
N THR A 260 18.39 6.11 -10.48
CA THR A 260 19.07 5.84 -9.22
C THR A 260 20.21 6.82 -9.00
N GLU A 261 21.04 7.08 -10.02
CA GLU A 261 22.13 8.05 -9.93
C GLU A 261 21.63 9.47 -9.63
N LEU A 262 20.60 9.93 -10.36
CA LEU A 262 19.96 11.22 -10.12
C LEU A 262 19.38 11.31 -8.70
N THR A 263 18.77 10.23 -8.22
CA THR A 263 18.18 10.18 -6.88
C THR A 263 19.24 10.20 -5.80
N ARG A 264 20.37 9.50 -5.96
CA ARG A 264 21.51 9.59 -5.05
C ARG A 264 22.03 11.02 -4.95
N LYS A 265 22.21 11.70 -6.09
CA LYS A 265 22.63 13.11 -6.13
C LYS A 265 21.66 14.01 -5.37
N GLU A 266 20.36 13.80 -5.52
CA GLU A 266 19.30 14.57 -4.84
C GLU A 266 19.25 14.34 -3.32
N ILE A 267 19.51 13.10 -2.85
CA ILE A 267 19.64 12.81 -1.41
C ILE A 267 20.82 13.58 -0.81
N ILE A 268 21.95 13.64 -1.53
CA ILE A 268 23.18 14.33 -1.09
C ILE A 268 23.01 15.85 -1.13
N SER A 269 22.46 16.39 -2.23
CA SER A 269 22.35 17.85 -2.45
C SER A 269 21.35 18.52 -1.52
N ASN A 270 20.24 17.86 -1.20
CA ASN A 270 19.32 18.29 -0.15
C ASN A 270 19.96 18.27 1.26
N GLY A 271 21.23 17.89 1.37
CA GLY A 271 22.06 17.92 2.58
C GLY A 271 22.83 19.19 2.88
N LYS A 272 22.82 20.18 1.98
CA LYS A 272 23.48 21.48 2.19
C LYS A 272 22.53 22.61 2.64
N LYS A 273 21.35 22.28 3.14
CA LYS A 273 20.41 23.21 3.79
C LYS A 273 20.07 22.73 5.18
#